data_AF-A0A165IQG9-F1
#
_entry.id   AF-A0A165IQG9-F1
#
_cell.length_a   1.000
_cell.length_b   1.000
_cell.length_c   1.000
_cell.angle_alpha   90.00
_cell.angle_beta   90.00
_cell.angle_gamma   90.00
#
_symmetry.space_group_name_H-M   'P 1'
#
loop_
_entity.id
_entity.type
_entity.pdbx_description
1 polymer ?
#
loop_
_entity_poly.entity_id
_entity_poly.type
_entity_poly.pdbx_seq_one_letter_code
_entity_poly.pdbx_strand_id
1 'polypeptide(L)'
;MLQHRGRNRGSYIWGRSVHNTRIERLWVDVTNSFGRKWSRFFYNLETNHGLNHLNEHHIWLLQHLFLSDMNNDAVAFQNEWNEHTLALPGRNQRPAVLFLAGCIQLGARGIDMQSQDDEEYGRDPQGFGVEQDRRPVHSHNDDLSNTGFQEDLAAGDINNDEVPPRLNVVDPVPSTCPLRADQLRVLNDNLEGYLTSTDPITLAERWRRAFAICTRFMHA
;
A
#
# COMPACT_ATOMS: atom_id res chain seq x y z
N MET A 1 -25.53 6.72 2.41
CA MET A 1 -24.29 6.96 3.18
C MET A 1 -23.81 8.41 3.12
N LEU A 2 -23.75 9.08 1.95
CA LEU A 2 -23.40 10.51 1.83
C LEU A 2 -24.30 11.46 2.65
N GLN A 3 -25.62 11.20 2.67
CA GLN A 3 -26.59 11.98 3.44
C GLN A 3 -26.44 11.86 4.97
N HIS A 4 -25.82 10.78 5.47
CA HIS A 4 -25.67 10.54 6.91
C HIS A 4 -24.27 10.83 7.45
N ARG A 5 -23.23 10.86 6.61
CA ARG A 5 -21.82 10.94 7.04
C ARG A 5 -21.04 12.14 6.49
N GLY A 6 -21.69 13.01 5.71
CA GLY A 6 -21.09 14.23 5.15
C GLY A 6 -20.40 14.00 3.79
N ARG A 7 -20.31 15.07 2.98
CA ARG A 7 -19.58 15.09 1.69
C ARG A 7 -18.06 15.18 1.95
N ASN A 8 -17.24 14.76 0.98
CA ASN A 8 -15.76 14.91 0.96
C ASN A 8 -14.91 14.08 1.95
N ARG A 9 -15.47 13.04 2.61
CA ARG A 9 -14.69 12.17 3.52
C ARG A 9 -13.94 11.02 2.83
N GLY A 10 -14.19 10.77 1.55
CA GLY A 10 -13.61 9.62 0.87
C GLY A 10 -13.96 8.25 1.47
N SER A 11 -14.97 8.18 2.34
CA SER A 11 -15.45 6.92 2.93
C SER A 11 -16.38 6.13 2.00
N TYR A 12 -16.36 6.43 0.71
CA TYR A 12 -17.26 5.89 -0.31
C TYR A 12 -16.42 5.40 -1.48
N ILE A 13 -16.46 4.09 -1.75
CA ILE A 13 -15.95 3.52 -2.98
C ILE A 13 -16.96 3.90 -4.07
N TRP A 14 -16.50 4.69 -5.04
CA TRP A 14 -17.34 5.28 -6.06
C TRP A 14 -17.61 4.27 -7.21
N GLY A 15 -18.86 4.21 -7.69
CA GLY A 15 -19.36 3.27 -8.71
C GLY A 15 -20.61 2.49 -8.27
N ARG A 16 -21.38 1.93 -9.22
CA ARG A 16 -22.51 1.01 -8.88
C ARG A 16 -21.97 -0.21 -8.12
N SER A 17 -22.68 -0.68 -7.08
CA SER A 17 -22.28 -1.83 -6.24
C SER A 17 -21.86 -3.10 -7.03
N VAL A 18 -22.45 -3.33 -8.21
CA VAL A 18 -22.06 -4.43 -9.10
C VAL A 18 -20.60 -4.35 -9.59
N HIS A 19 -20.03 -3.14 -9.70
CA HIS A 19 -18.63 -2.91 -10.08
C HIS A 19 -17.66 -3.07 -8.90
N ASN A 20 -18.13 -3.02 -7.65
CA ASN A 20 -17.28 -3.22 -6.47
C ASN A 20 -17.08 -4.72 -6.12
N THR A 21 -17.84 -5.62 -6.73
CA THR A 21 -17.81 -7.07 -6.46
C THR A 21 -16.39 -7.67 -6.51
N ARG A 22 -15.53 -7.19 -7.41
CA ARG A 22 -14.15 -7.69 -7.53
C ARG A 22 -13.25 -7.22 -6.39
N ILE A 23 -13.39 -5.95 -5.99
CA ILE A 23 -12.66 -5.38 -4.85
C ILE A 23 -13.12 -6.07 -3.55
N GLU A 24 -14.43 -6.32 -3.40
CA GLU A 24 -14.97 -7.04 -2.25
C GLU A 24 -14.46 -8.48 -2.16
N ARG A 25 -14.42 -9.21 -3.28
CA ARG A 25 -13.81 -10.56 -3.32
C ARG A 25 -12.33 -10.52 -2.98
N LEU A 26 -11.59 -9.58 -3.57
CA LEU A 26 -10.18 -9.38 -3.27
C LEU A 26 -9.95 -9.12 -1.78
N TRP A 27 -10.79 -8.31 -1.13
CA TRP A 27 -10.71 -8.07 0.31
C TRP A 27 -10.92 -9.34 1.14
N VAL A 28 -11.81 -10.25 0.71
CA VAL A 28 -11.98 -11.55 1.35
C VAL A 28 -10.71 -12.38 1.20
N ASP A 29 -10.09 -12.37 0.02
CA ASP A 29 -8.85 -13.12 -0.24
C ASP A 29 -7.66 -12.57 0.55
N VAL A 30 -7.50 -11.25 0.63
CA VAL A 30 -6.53 -10.55 1.50
C VAL A 30 -6.71 -10.98 2.96
N THR A 31 -7.96 -10.95 3.43
CA THR A 31 -8.29 -11.32 4.80
C THR A 31 -7.96 -12.79 5.07
N ASN A 32 -8.23 -13.67 4.11
CA ASN A 32 -7.95 -15.10 4.25
C ASN A 32 -6.46 -15.42 4.17
N SER A 33 -5.70 -14.72 3.33
CA SER A 33 -4.27 -14.95 3.10
C SER A 33 -3.44 -14.59 4.34
N PHE A 34 -3.39 -13.31 4.71
CA PHE A 34 -2.56 -12.85 5.83
C PHE A 34 -3.34 -12.07 6.90
N GLY A 35 -4.48 -11.47 6.56
CA GLY A 35 -5.25 -10.66 7.51
C GLY A 35 -5.68 -11.42 8.78
N ARG A 36 -6.20 -12.65 8.62
CA ARG A 36 -6.60 -13.52 9.74
C ARG A 36 -5.42 -13.95 10.61
N LYS A 37 -4.24 -14.20 10.02
CA LYS A 37 -3.02 -14.56 10.73
C LYS A 37 -2.65 -13.46 11.73
N TRP A 38 -2.54 -12.22 11.25
CA TRP A 38 -2.17 -11.07 12.08
C TRP A 38 -3.26 -10.69 13.08
N SER A 39 -4.53 -10.73 12.67
CA SER A 39 -5.66 -10.50 13.59
C SER A 39 -5.65 -11.49 14.77
N ARG A 40 -5.47 -12.79 14.49
CA ARG A 40 -5.37 -13.81 15.53
C ARG A 40 -4.14 -13.63 16.41
N PHE A 41 -3.01 -13.23 15.83
CA PHE A 41 -1.79 -12.95 16.56
C PHE A 41 -1.97 -11.78 17.53
N PHE A 42 -2.54 -10.65 17.10
CA PHE A 42 -2.77 -9.50 17.99
C PHE A 42 -3.79 -9.81 19.09
N TYR A 43 -4.85 -10.57 18.79
CA TYR A 43 -5.78 -11.03 19.82
C TYR A 43 -5.09 -11.93 20.87
N ASN A 44 -4.13 -12.75 20.44
CA ASN A 44 -3.31 -13.55 21.35
C ASN A 44 -2.39 -12.67 22.23
N LEU A 45 -1.79 -11.62 21.66
CA LEU A 45 -0.99 -10.66 22.42
C LEU A 45 -1.82 -9.92 23.49
N GLU A 46 -3.06 -9.55 23.15
CA GLU A 46 -4.00 -8.90 24.07
C GLU A 46 -4.37 -9.82 25.23
N THR A 47 -4.74 -11.06 24.91
CA THR A 47 -5.21 -12.03 25.92
C THR A 47 -4.08 -12.51 26.84
N ASN A 48 -2.87 -12.77 26.29
CA ASN A 48 -1.81 -13.50 27.01
C ASN A 48 -0.55 -12.68 27.31
N HIS A 49 -0.35 -11.54 26.65
CA HIS A 49 0.92 -10.81 26.68
C HIS A 49 0.78 -9.31 26.99
N GLY A 50 -0.36 -8.90 27.54
CA GLY A 50 -0.57 -7.56 28.11
C GLY A 50 -0.64 -6.43 27.08
N LEU A 51 -0.93 -6.73 25.82
CA LEU A 51 -1.20 -5.70 24.82
C LEU A 51 -2.48 -4.95 25.20
N ASN A 52 -2.39 -3.63 25.38
CA ASN A 52 -3.52 -2.74 25.52
C ASN A 52 -3.70 -1.94 24.21
N HIS A 53 -4.74 -2.28 23.45
CA HIS A 53 -5.08 -1.65 22.17
C HIS A 53 -5.55 -0.19 22.31
N LEU A 54 -5.84 0.29 23.52
CA LEU A 54 -6.17 1.70 23.79
C LEU A 54 -4.94 2.56 24.12
N ASN A 55 -3.76 1.95 24.27
CA ASN A 55 -2.53 2.67 24.57
C ASN A 55 -1.76 2.98 23.27
N GLU A 56 -1.61 4.27 22.96
CA GLU A 56 -0.89 4.74 21.77
C GLU A 56 0.58 4.27 21.71
N HIS A 57 1.25 4.13 22.85
CA HIS A 57 2.61 3.60 22.91
C HIS A 57 2.69 2.13 22.51
N HIS A 58 1.66 1.34 22.84
CA HIS A 58 1.59 -0.05 22.43
C HIS A 58 1.31 -0.16 20.93
N ILE A 59 0.45 0.71 20.39
CA ILE A 59 0.17 0.78 18.95
C ILE A 59 1.44 1.13 18.18
N TRP A 60 2.18 2.16 18.63
CA TRP A 60 3.48 2.50 18.05
C TRP A 60 4.45 1.30 18.10
N LEU A 61 4.54 0.61 19.24
CA LEU A 61 5.45 -0.52 19.39
C LEU A 61 5.06 -1.69 18.47
N LEU A 62 3.76 -1.97 18.30
CA LEU A 62 3.30 -2.96 17.33
C LEU A 62 3.72 -2.61 15.90
N GLN A 63 3.55 -1.34 15.51
CA GLN A 63 3.96 -0.87 14.19
C GLN A 63 5.48 -0.99 14.01
N HIS A 64 6.27 -0.56 14.99
CA HIS A 64 7.73 -0.68 14.94
C HIS A 64 8.21 -2.13 14.79
N LEU A 65 7.56 -3.07 15.49
CA LEU A 65 8.00 -4.46 15.53
C LEU A 65 7.51 -5.33 14.36
N PHE A 66 6.31 -5.08 13.85
CA PHE A 66 5.61 -6.02 12.98
C PHE A 66 5.15 -5.43 11.65
N LEU A 67 5.28 -4.11 11.43
CA LEU A 67 4.84 -3.50 10.17
C LEU A 67 5.65 -4.02 8.96
N SER A 68 6.96 -4.22 9.12
CA SER A 68 7.77 -4.80 8.04
C SER A 68 7.32 -6.22 7.69
N ASP A 69 7.03 -7.06 8.69
CA ASP A 69 6.56 -8.42 8.48
C ASP A 69 5.18 -8.45 7.82
N MET A 70 4.27 -7.58 8.24
CA MET A 70 2.95 -7.42 7.61
C MET A 70 3.08 -6.96 6.15
N ASN A 71 3.97 -6.02 5.87
CA ASN A 71 4.24 -5.55 4.51
C ASN A 71 4.85 -6.66 3.65
N ASN A 72 5.74 -7.48 4.20
CA ASN A 72 6.31 -8.63 3.50
C ASN A 72 5.23 -9.68 3.17
N ASP A 73 4.34 -10.00 4.11
CA ASP A 73 3.19 -10.87 3.86
C ASP A 73 2.26 -10.27 2.78
N ALA A 74 2.03 -8.96 2.79
CA ALA A 74 1.23 -8.26 1.79
C ALA A 74 1.87 -8.29 0.39
N VAL A 75 3.19 -8.11 0.29
CA VAL A 75 3.96 -8.24 -0.96
C VAL A 75 3.92 -9.68 -1.46
N ALA A 76 4.07 -10.67 -0.57
CA ALA A 76 3.95 -12.08 -0.93
C ALA A 76 2.56 -12.39 -1.51
N PHE A 77 1.50 -11.94 -0.83
CA PHE A 77 0.13 -12.06 -1.34
C PHE A 77 -0.04 -11.36 -2.70
N GLN A 78 0.48 -10.14 -2.86
CA GLN A 78 0.41 -9.42 -4.13
C GLN A 78 1.05 -10.23 -5.26
N ASN A 79 2.24 -10.80 -5.04
CA ASN A 79 2.94 -11.59 -6.05
C ASN A 79 2.17 -12.87 -6.41
N GLU A 80 1.67 -13.60 -5.41
CA GLU A 80 0.86 -14.79 -5.61
C GLU A 80 -0.45 -14.46 -6.35
N TRP A 81 -1.13 -13.40 -5.92
CA TRP A 81 -2.37 -12.95 -6.51
C TRP A 81 -2.16 -12.37 -7.92
N ASN A 82 -1.03 -11.78 -8.25
CA ASN A 82 -0.81 -11.31 -9.62
C ASN A 82 -0.62 -12.47 -10.61
N GLU A 83 -0.14 -13.61 -10.14
CA GLU A 83 0.15 -14.80 -10.94
C GLU A 83 -0.96 -15.87 -10.91
N HIS A 84 -1.94 -15.77 -9.99
CA HIS A 84 -3.03 -16.74 -9.92
C HIS A 84 -3.92 -16.68 -11.17
N THR A 85 -4.63 -17.77 -11.41
CA THR A 85 -5.49 -17.90 -12.59
C THR A 85 -6.93 -17.49 -12.26
N LEU A 86 -7.44 -16.44 -12.92
CA LEU A 86 -8.83 -16.04 -12.84
C LEU A 86 -9.69 -16.85 -13.81
N ALA A 87 -10.82 -17.37 -13.34
CA ALA A 87 -11.86 -17.94 -14.18
C ALA A 87 -12.70 -16.81 -14.80
N LEU A 88 -12.47 -16.53 -16.08
CA LEU A 88 -13.18 -15.50 -16.84
C LEU A 88 -14.07 -16.13 -17.92
N PRO A 89 -15.15 -15.45 -18.33
CA PRO A 89 -15.92 -15.86 -19.51
C PRO A 89 -14.99 -15.87 -20.73
N GLY A 90 -14.79 -17.05 -21.33
CA GLY A 90 -13.91 -17.24 -22.48
C GLY A 90 -12.64 -18.00 -22.13
N ARG A 91 -11.62 -17.31 -21.60
CA ARG A 91 -10.33 -17.95 -21.25
C ARG A 91 -9.83 -17.51 -19.89
N ASN A 92 -9.33 -18.47 -19.14
CA ASN A 92 -8.60 -18.24 -17.92
C ASN A 92 -7.33 -17.41 -18.19
N GLN A 93 -7.11 -16.38 -17.37
CA GLN A 93 -5.96 -15.49 -17.48
C GLN A 93 -5.47 -15.06 -16.10
N ARG A 94 -4.21 -14.63 -16.03
CA ARG A 94 -3.62 -14.09 -14.81
C ARG A 94 -3.87 -12.59 -14.71
N PRO A 95 -4.08 -12.01 -13.52
CA PRO A 95 -4.20 -10.57 -13.36
C PRO A 95 -3.06 -9.78 -14.00
N ALA A 96 -1.81 -10.23 -13.85
CA ALA A 96 -0.65 -9.59 -14.48
C ALA A 96 -0.76 -9.55 -16.02
N VAL A 97 -1.22 -10.64 -16.64
CA VAL A 97 -1.42 -10.73 -18.09
C VAL A 97 -2.55 -9.81 -18.56
N LEU A 98 -3.65 -9.77 -17.82
CA LEU A 98 -4.78 -8.89 -18.12
C LEU A 98 -4.40 -7.41 -18.01
N PHE A 99 -3.62 -7.06 -16.99
CA PHE A 99 -3.09 -5.71 -16.83
C PHE A 99 -2.20 -5.31 -18.00
N LEU A 100 -1.21 -6.14 -18.34
CA LEU A 100 -0.32 -5.89 -19.49
C LEU A 100 -1.09 -5.77 -20.81
N ALA A 101 -2.02 -6.69 -21.07
CA ALA A 101 -2.86 -6.62 -22.27
C ALA A 101 -3.70 -5.33 -22.31
N GLY A 102 -4.22 -4.89 -21.17
CA GLY A 102 -4.92 -3.62 -21.03
C GLY A 102 -4.01 -2.42 -21.33
N CYS A 103 -2.78 -2.40 -20.83
CA CYS A 103 -1.81 -1.36 -21.13
C CYS A 103 -1.48 -1.27 -22.63
N ILE A 104 -1.35 -2.41 -23.31
CA ILE A 104 -1.08 -2.46 -24.75
C ILE A 104 -2.28 -1.94 -25.56
N GLN A 105 -3.51 -2.28 -25.15
CA GLN A 105 -4.71 -1.91 -25.90
C GLN A 105 -5.18 -0.48 -25.64
N LEU A 106 -5.04 0.02 -24.41
CA LEU A 106 -5.67 1.25 -23.93
C LEU A 106 -4.66 2.31 -23.45
N GLY A 107 -3.36 2.05 -23.62
CA GLY A 107 -2.27 2.87 -23.09
C GLY A 107 -1.92 2.52 -21.64
N ALA A 108 -0.68 2.83 -21.25
CA ALA A 108 -0.23 2.66 -19.87
C ALA A 108 -1.06 3.55 -18.93
N ARG A 109 -1.67 2.96 -17.90
CA ARG A 109 -2.41 3.67 -16.85
C ARG A 109 -1.83 3.30 -15.50
N GLY A 110 -1.64 4.29 -14.63
CA GLY A 110 -1.08 4.07 -13.28
C GLY A 110 0.40 3.62 -13.26
N ILE A 111 1.08 3.71 -14.40
CA ILE A 111 2.53 3.61 -14.49
C ILE A 111 3.01 5.02 -14.76
N ASP A 112 3.65 5.64 -13.78
CA ASP A 112 4.39 6.88 -14.02
C ASP A 112 5.61 6.49 -14.86
N MET A 113 5.48 6.59 -16.19
CA MET A 113 6.65 6.52 -17.04
C MET A 113 7.43 7.80 -16.77
N GLN A 114 8.39 7.70 -15.84
CA GLN A 114 9.56 8.55 -15.90
C GLN A 114 10.25 8.21 -17.21
N SER A 115 9.78 8.82 -18.31
CA SER A 115 10.62 9.02 -19.47
C SER A 115 11.75 9.91 -18.96
N GLN A 116 12.83 9.29 -18.50
CA GLN A 116 14.11 9.92 -18.73
C GLN A 116 14.13 10.14 -20.24
N ASP A 117 14.28 11.39 -20.65
CA ASP A 117 14.50 11.71 -22.04
C ASP A 117 15.74 10.90 -22.45
N ASP A 118 15.53 9.71 -23.02
CA ASP A 118 16.58 8.95 -23.66
C ASP A 118 17.06 9.89 -24.78
N GLU A 119 18.19 10.56 -24.58
CA GLU A 119 18.80 11.46 -25.58
C GLU A 119 19.04 10.75 -26.92
N GLU A 120 19.02 9.41 -26.91
CA GLU A 120 19.10 8.55 -28.09
C GLU A 120 17.75 8.35 -28.81
N TYR A 121 16.61 8.42 -28.12
CA TYR A 121 15.27 8.26 -28.73
C TYR A 121 14.88 9.46 -29.60
N GLY A 122 15.43 10.64 -29.31
CA GLY A 122 15.28 11.85 -30.12
C GLY A 122 16.30 12.00 -31.25
N ARG A 123 17.23 11.05 -31.42
CA ARG A 123 18.23 11.12 -32.49
C ARG A 123 17.59 10.67 -33.80
N ASP A 124 17.09 11.65 -34.56
CA ASP A 124 16.55 11.50 -35.91
C ASP A 124 17.41 10.52 -36.75
N PRO A 125 16.86 9.38 -37.25
CA PRO A 125 17.52 8.57 -38.26
C PRO A 125 17.60 9.39 -39.55
N GLN A 126 18.65 10.22 -39.67
CA GLN A 126 19.00 11.06 -40.83
C GLN A 126 17.84 11.31 -41.80
N GLY A 127 16.96 12.25 -41.43
CA GLY A 127 16.02 12.86 -42.35
C GLY A 127 14.58 12.63 -41.94
N PHE A 128 14.00 13.59 -41.24
CA PHE A 128 13.03 14.53 -41.82
C PHE A 128 12.85 15.69 -40.82
N GLY A 129 13.17 16.91 -41.24
CA GLY A 129 13.03 18.09 -40.40
C GLY A 129 11.57 18.45 -40.09
N VAL A 130 11.33 19.12 -38.95
CA VAL A 130 10.75 20.48 -38.84
C VAL A 130 10.51 20.81 -37.36
N GLU A 131 11.16 21.91 -36.96
CA GLU A 131 10.86 22.98 -35.98
C GLU A 131 10.43 22.71 -34.51
N GLN A 132 11.12 23.47 -33.65
CA GLN A 132 11.06 23.58 -32.19
C GLN A 132 9.81 24.29 -31.69
N ASP A 133 9.26 23.84 -30.55
CA ASP A 133 9.11 24.67 -29.33
C ASP A 133 8.27 23.92 -28.27
N ARG A 134 8.92 23.31 -27.28
CA ARG A 134 8.31 22.98 -25.99
C ARG A 134 9.26 23.33 -24.86
N ARG A 135 8.81 24.21 -23.97
CA ARG A 135 9.53 24.66 -22.77
C ARG A 135 9.66 23.49 -21.78
N PRO A 136 10.78 23.41 -21.02
CA PRO A 136 10.95 22.37 -20.02
C PRO A 136 10.02 22.63 -18.82
N VAL A 137 9.18 21.65 -18.47
CA VAL A 137 8.41 21.68 -17.23
C VAL A 137 9.34 21.24 -16.11
N HIS A 138 9.51 22.11 -15.11
CA HIS A 138 10.33 21.83 -13.94
C HIS A 138 9.81 20.61 -13.17
N SER A 139 10.73 19.66 -12.96
CA SER A 139 10.60 18.53 -12.04
C SER A 139 10.40 19.03 -10.61
N HIS A 140 9.34 18.58 -9.95
CA HIS A 140 9.15 18.69 -8.51
C HIS A 140 8.98 17.30 -7.91
N ASN A 141 10.07 16.85 -7.29
CA ASN A 141 10.26 15.91 -6.17
C ASN A 141 9.13 14.92 -5.82
N ASP A 142 9.52 13.65 -5.86
CA ASP A 142 9.31 12.61 -4.84
C ASP A 142 8.16 12.85 -3.84
N ASP A 143 6.97 12.41 -4.26
CA ASP A 143 6.02 11.76 -3.37
C ASP A 143 5.36 10.67 -4.22
N LEU A 144 5.24 9.45 -3.66
CA LEU A 144 4.41 8.36 -4.19
C LEU A 144 2.93 8.75 -4.09
N SER A 145 2.58 9.88 -4.69
CA SER A 145 1.23 10.36 -4.82
C SER A 145 0.52 9.40 -5.76
N ASN A 146 -0.62 8.89 -5.29
CA ASN A 146 -1.53 8.08 -6.08
C ASN A 146 -2.21 8.97 -7.14
N THR A 147 -1.43 9.48 -8.10
CA THR A 147 -1.86 10.34 -9.21
C THR A 147 -2.34 9.52 -10.40
N GLY A 148 -2.74 8.26 -10.19
CA GLY A 148 -3.17 7.32 -11.24
C GLY A 148 -4.32 7.78 -12.15
N PHE A 149 -4.88 8.97 -11.89
CA PHE A 149 -5.81 9.69 -12.75
C PHE A 149 -5.41 11.18 -12.81
N GLN A 150 -4.30 11.50 -13.47
CA GLN A 150 -3.97 12.89 -13.80
C GLN A 150 -4.99 13.40 -14.85
N GLU A 151 -5.57 14.58 -14.59
CA GLU A 151 -6.77 15.14 -15.24
C GLU A 151 -6.67 15.43 -16.76
N ASP A 152 -5.54 15.14 -17.43
CA ASP A 152 -5.31 15.64 -18.79
C ASP A 152 -5.77 14.74 -19.94
N LEU A 153 -6.51 13.67 -19.64
CA LEU A 153 -7.26 12.97 -20.68
C LEU A 153 -8.71 13.41 -20.59
N ALA A 154 -9.12 14.22 -21.57
CA ALA A 154 -10.49 14.34 -22.03
C ALA A 154 -11.00 12.95 -22.45
N ALA A 155 -11.20 12.07 -21.47
CA ALA A 155 -11.73 10.74 -21.63
C ALA A 155 -13.24 10.91 -21.74
N GLY A 156 -13.70 11.05 -22.98
CA GLY A 156 -15.10 10.97 -23.31
C GLY A 156 -15.72 9.76 -22.63
N ASP A 157 -16.63 10.05 -21.71
CA ASP A 157 -17.87 9.35 -21.44
C ASP A 157 -17.89 7.85 -21.77
N ILE A 158 -17.01 7.07 -21.13
CA ILE A 158 -17.16 5.62 -21.12
C ILE A 158 -18.10 5.29 -19.95
N ASN A 159 -19.40 5.49 -20.18
CA ASN A 159 -20.56 5.05 -19.38
C ASN A 159 -21.24 6.04 -18.41
N ASN A 160 -21.17 7.37 -18.62
CA ASN A 160 -21.92 8.36 -17.83
C ASN A 160 -21.58 8.36 -16.32
N ASP A 161 -20.44 7.78 -15.95
CA ASP A 161 -19.94 7.71 -14.59
C ASP A 161 -18.85 8.81 -14.43
N GLU A 162 -19.20 9.93 -13.79
CA GLU A 162 -18.29 11.07 -13.51
C GLU A 162 -17.15 10.69 -12.54
N VAL A 163 -15.98 10.37 -13.08
CA VAL A 163 -14.78 10.03 -12.29
C VAL A 163 -14.45 11.19 -11.33
N PRO A 164 -14.29 10.94 -10.01
CA PRO A 164 -13.93 11.99 -9.07
C PRO A 164 -12.56 12.59 -9.41
N PRO A 165 -12.39 13.93 -9.32
CA PRO A 165 -11.13 14.61 -9.65
C PRO A 165 -9.99 14.26 -8.69
N ARG A 166 -10.27 13.56 -7.57
CA ARG A 166 -9.27 13.07 -6.63
C ARG A 166 -9.70 11.73 -6.04
N LEU A 167 -8.77 10.79 -5.98
CA LEU A 167 -8.95 9.54 -5.24
C LEU A 167 -8.90 9.80 -3.73
N ASN A 168 -9.41 8.85 -2.96
CA ASN A 168 -9.34 8.89 -1.51
C ASN A 168 -7.90 8.66 -1.07
N VAL A 169 -7.25 9.71 -0.58
CA VAL A 169 -5.97 9.60 0.11
C VAL A 169 -6.28 9.41 1.59
N VAL A 170 -5.78 8.32 2.16
CA VAL A 170 -5.77 8.11 3.61
C VAL A 170 -4.37 8.51 4.05
N ASP A 171 -4.23 9.71 4.60
CA ASP A 171 -2.97 10.11 5.22
C ASP A 171 -2.86 9.38 6.56
N PRO A 172 -1.96 8.39 6.69
CA PRO A 172 -1.76 7.74 7.98
C PRO A 172 -1.18 8.79 8.94
N VAL A 173 -1.84 9.04 10.06
CA VAL A 173 -1.25 9.87 11.12
C VAL A 173 0.03 9.16 11.59
N PRO A 174 1.22 9.75 11.43
CA PRO A 174 2.45 9.11 11.84
C PRO A 174 2.41 8.92 13.36
N SER A 175 2.51 7.68 13.81
CA SER A 175 2.64 7.37 15.23
C SER A 175 3.90 8.05 15.76
N THR A 176 3.74 9.01 16.68
CA THR A 176 4.89 9.72 17.25
C THR A 176 5.71 8.74 18.09
N CYS A 177 6.99 8.58 17.76
CA CYS A 177 7.89 7.70 18.51
C CYS A 177 7.97 8.18 19.97
N PRO A 178 7.58 7.35 20.96
CA PRO A 178 7.60 7.76 22.35
C PRO A 178 8.97 7.62 23.01
N LEU A 179 9.92 6.96 22.34
CA LEU A 179 11.27 6.70 22.84
C LEU A 179 12.27 7.72 22.31
N ARG A 180 13.25 8.06 23.15
CA ARG A 180 14.42 8.84 22.73
C ARG A 180 15.34 7.99 21.84
N ALA A 181 16.22 8.63 21.06
CA ALA A 181 17.09 7.94 20.10
C ALA A 181 18.04 6.92 20.75
N ASP A 182 18.49 7.17 21.98
CA ASP A 182 19.29 6.25 22.80
C ASP A 182 18.47 5.03 23.24
N GLN A 183 17.25 5.25 23.74
CA GLN A 183 16.32 4.19 24.14
C GLN A 183 15.93 3.31 22.94
N LEU A 184 15.75 3.91 21.76
CA LEU A 184 15.44 3.19 20.53
C LEU A 184 16.59 2.31 20.06
N ARG A 185 17.84 2.77 20.19
CA ARG A 185 19.03 1.93 19.91
C ARG A 185 19.07 0.72 20.83
N VAL A 186 18.92 0.93 22.13
CA VAL A 186 18.88 -0.17 23.11
C VAL A 186 17.78 -1.17 22.77
N LEU A 187 16.59 -0.68 22.38
CA LEU A 187 15.51 -1.56 21.95
C LEU A 187 15.92 -2.41 20.75
N ASN A 188 16.45 -1.79 19.68
CA ASN A 188 16.81 -2.49 18.46
C ASN A 188 17.94 -3.50 18.68
N ASP A 189 19.00 -3.13 19.41
CA ASP A 189 20.13 -4.00 19.72
C ASP A 189 19.69 -5.28 20.47
N ASN A 190 18.69 -5.16 21.36
CA ASN A 190 18.14 -6.29 22.09
C ASN A 190 17.20 -7.19 21.26
N LEU A 191 16.81 -6.73 20.08
CA LEU A 191 15.86 -7.40 19.20
C LEU A 191 16.50 -7.98 17.94
N GLU A 192 17.75 -7.63 17.59
CA GLU A 192 18.40 -8.06 16.33
C GLU A 192 18.24 -9.55 16.01
N GLY A 193 18.40 -10.44 17.00
CA GLY A 193 18.27 -11.89 16.82
C GLY A 193 16.83 -12.41 16.59
N TYR A 194 15.82 -11.58 16.81
CA TYR A 194 14.39 -11.95 16.70
C TYR A 194 13.70 -11.33 15.49
N LEU A 195 14.33 -10.36 14.81
CA LEU A 195 13.72 -9.61 13.71
C LEU A 195 13.55 -10.43 12.42
N THR A 196 14.30 -11.53 12.25
CA THR A 196 14.30 -12.32 11.01
C THR A 196 13.34 -13.51 11.02
N SER A 197 12.91 -13.98 12.19
CA SER A 197 12.01 -15.14 12.29
C SER A 197 10.54 -14.72 12.23
N THR A 198 9.75 -15.48 11.48
CA THR A 198 8.30 -15.32 11.27
C THR A 198 7.46 -16.31 12.07
N ASP A 199 8.08 -17.14 12.92
CA ASP A 199 7.38 -18.13 13.73
C ASP A 199 6.48 -17.47 14.79
N PRO A 200 5.28 -18.00 15.07
CA PRO A 200 4.36 -17.38 16.03
C PRO A 200 4.96 -17.27 17.44
N ILE A 201 5.82 -18.21 17.83
CA ILE A 201 6.52 -18.20 19.12
C ILE A 201 7.54 -17.07 19.16
N THR A 202 8.35 -16.91 18.11
CA THR A 202 9.39 -15.87 18.06
C THR A 202 8.79 -14.47 17.95
N LEU A 203 7.68 -14.31 17.22
CA LEU A 203 6.91 -13.06 17.19
C LEU A 203 6.36 -12.69 18.57
N ALA A 204 5.83 -13.66 19.32
CA ALA A 204 5.36 -13.41 20.69
C ALA A 204 6.52 -13.08 21.66
N GLU A 205 7.68 -13.73 21.53
CA GLU A 205 8.89 -13.39 22.29
C GLU A 205 9.39 -11.99 21.95
N ARG A 206 9.38 -11.61 20.66
CA ARG A 206 9.76 -10.28 20.19
C ARG A 206 8.92 -9.20 20.88
N TRP A 207 7.60 -9.39 20.92
CA TRP A 207 6.70 -8.51 21.67
C TRP A 207 7.03 -8.47 23.17
N ARG A 208 7.14 -9.63 23.82
CA ARG A 208 7.38 -9.70 25.27
C ARG A 208 8.67 -9.01 25.69
N ARG A 209 9.75 -9.19 24.93
CA ARG A 209 11.04 -8.53 25.17
C ARG A 209 10.95 -7.03 24.99
N ALA A 210 10.39 -6.59 23.87
CA ALA A 210 10.23 -5.17 23.57
C ALA A 210 9.37 -4.48 24.64
N PHE A 211 8.25 -5.09 25.02
CA PHE A 211 7.37 -4.60 26.08
C PHE A 211 8.09 -4.50 27.44
N ALA A 212 8.88 -5.51 27.81
CA ALA A 212 9.68 -5.49 29.04
C ALA A 212 10.75 -4.39 29.04
N ILE A 213 11.32 -4.05 27.89
CA ILE A 213 12.29 -2.94 27.74
C ILE A 213 11.57 -1.59 27.85
N CYS A 214 10.47 -1.40 27.12
CA CYS A 214 9.72 -0.16 27.14
C CYS A 214 9.13 0.17 28.52
N THR A 215 8.66 -0.85 29.26
CA THR A 215 8.18 -0.66 30.64
C THR A 215 9.29 -0.19 31.58
N ARG A 216 10.53 -0.65 31.41
CA ARG A 216 11.68 -0.16 32.19
C ARG A 216 11.99 1.31 31.92
N PHE A 217 11.81 1.78 30.68
CA PHE A 217 12.04 3.18 30.32
C PHE A 217 10.94 4.13 30.81
N MET A 218 9.73 3.65 31.06
CA MET A 218 8.63 4.46 31.60
C MET A 218 8.59 4.52 33.13
N HIS A 219 9.34 3.66 33.81
CA HIS A 219 9.47 3.64 35.28
C HIS A 219 10.78 4.26 35.81
N ALA A 220 11.62 4.80 34.94
CA ALA A 220 12.88 5.49 35.27
C ALA A 220 12.75 7.00 35.04
#